data_AF-A0A7X9JPG2-F1
#
_entry.id   AF-A0A7X9JPG2-F1
#
_cell.length_a   1.000
_cell.length_b   1.000
_cell.length_c   1.000
_cell.angle_alpha   90.00
_cell.angle_beta   90.00
_cell.angle_gamma   90.00
#
_symmetry.space_group_name_H-M   'P 1'
#
loop_
_entity.id
_entity.type
_entity.pdbx_description
1 polymer ?
#
loop_
_entity_poly.entity_id
_entity_poly.type
_entity_poly.pdbx_seq_one_letter_code
_entity_poly.pdbx_strand_id
1 'polypeptide(L)'
;MRIGFLLLFIFALNAAFAINEKTVQFGKEQGLKVKQQAFDGVDFSFSLKDLKIKENVKKGQLYTELEAENFIPNGKIGFPALPSYKQLIEIPMDA
;
A
#
# COMPACT_ATOMS: atom_id res chain seq x y z
N MET A 1 31.86 19.85 -28.23
CA MET A 1 30.40 19.69 -28.43
C MET A 1 29.88 18.32 -27.93
N ARG A 2 30.27 17.85 -26.74
CA ARG A 2 29.94 16.48 -26.27
C ARG A 2 29.40 16.39 -24.84
N ILE A 3 29.72 17.36 -23.97
CA ILE A 3 29.28 17.35 -22.55
C ILE A 3 27.81 17.76 -22.39
N GLY A 4 27.34 18.78 -23.13
CA GLY A 4 25.94 19.22 -23.04
C GLY A 4 24.93 18.15 -23.49
N PHE A 5 25.30 17.35 -24.49
CA PHE A 5 24.47 16.24 -24.97
C PHE A 5 24.40 15.09 -23.96
N LEU A 6 25.52 14.80 -23.28
CA LEU A 6 25.58 13.78 -22.24
C LEU A 6 24.69 14.15 -21.03
N LEU A 7 24.69 15.43 -20.63
CA LEU A 7 23.84 15.92 -19.54
C LEU A 7 22.36 15.88 -19.89
N LEU A 8 21.99 16.29 -21.11
CA LEU A 8 20.62 16.17 -21.62
C LEU A 8 20.16 14.71 -21.67
N PHE A 9 21.06 13.79 -22.05
CA PHE A 9 20.77 12.36 -22.10
C PHE A 9 20.56 11.76 -20.70
N ILE A 10 21.40 12.12 -19.72
CA ILE A 10 21.25 11.70 -18.33
C ILE A 10 19.96 12.28 -17.72
N PHE A 11 19.62 13.53 -18.03
CA PHE A 11 18.39 14.15 -17.56
C PHE A 11 17.13 13.49 -18.17
N ALA A 12 17.16 13.18 -19.47
CA ALA A 12 16.09 12.46 -20.16
C ALA A 12 15.92 11.03 -19.63
N LEU A 13 17.02 10.34 -19.30
CA LEU A 13 16.98 9.03 -18.63
C LEU A 13 16.31 9.13 -17.26
N ASN A 14 16.69 10.10 -16.41
CA ASN A 14 16.08 10.26 -15.09
C ASN A 14 14.59 10.64 -15.16
N ALA A 15 14.18 11.48 -16.13
CA ALA A 15 12.78 11.81 -16.35
C ALA A 15 11.94 10.60 -16.81
N ALA A 16 12.53 9.67 -17.56
CA ALA A 16 11.86 8.43 -17.98
C ALA A 16 11.67 7.41 -16.83
N PHE A 17 12.40 7.57 -15.72
CA PHE A 17 12.25 6.77 -14.49
C PHE A 17 11.44 7.47 -13.40
N ALA A 18 10.70 8.54 -13.74
CA ALA A 18 9.78 9.16 -12.78
C ALA A 18 8.70 8.14 -12.38
N ILE A 19 8.88 7.54 -11.20
CA ILE A 19 7.91 6.63 -10.57
C ILE A 19 6.63 7.44 -10.37
N ASN A 20 5.57 7.05 -11.08
CA ASN A 20 4.25 7.65 -10.89
C ASN A 20 3.68 7.09 -9.58
N GLU A 21 3.55 7.95 -8.58
CA GLU A 21 2.88 7.64 -7.31
C GLU A 21 1.59 8.45 -7.22
N LYS A 22 0.47 7.76 -7.03
CA LYS A 22 -0.84 8.36 -6.78
C LYS A 22 -1.32 7.96 -5.40
N THR A 23 -1.75 8.93 -4.60
CA THR A 23 -2.40 8.67 -3.31
C THR A 23 -3.91 8.89 -3.43
N VAL A 24 -4.69 7.92 -2.97
CA VAL A 24 -6.14 8.04 -2.82
C VAL A 24 -6.44 8.13 -1.33
N GLN A 25 -7.13 9.21 -0.93
CA GLN A 25 -7.53 9.46 0.45
C GLN A 25 -8.98 9.01 0.66
N PHE A 26 -9.22 8.21 1.69
CA PHE A 26 -10.53 7.68 2.05
C PHE A 26 -11.06 8.28 3.36
N GLY A 27 -10.18 8.68 4.27
CA GLY A 27 -10.57 9.21 5.58
C GLY A 27 -9.41 9.82 6.35
N LYS A 28 -9.67 10.25 7.58
CA LYS A 28 -8.65 10.84 8.47
C LYS A 28 -7.96 9.82 9.36
N GLU A 29 -8.62 8.69 9.61
CA GLU A 29 -8.20 7.67 10.57
C GLU A 29 -7.88 6.36 9.88
N GLN A 30 -6.95 5.60 10.45
CA GLN A 30 -6.57 4.28 9.98
C GLN A 30 -6.66 3.25 11.11
N GLY A 31 -7.09 2.04 10.77
CA GLY A 31 -6.99 0.87 11.65
C GLY A 31 -8.35 0.33 12.07
N LEU A 32 -8.30 -0.64 12.98
CA LEU A 32 -9.46 -1.30 13.56
C LEU A 32 -9.81 -0.65 14.90
N LYS A 33 -11.08 -0.30 15.09
CA LYS A 33 -11.65 0.13 16.37
C LYS A 33 -12.71 -0.88 16.81
N VAL A 34 -12.71 -1.24 18.08
CA VAL A 34 -13.82 -2.00 18.68
C VAL A 34 -14.95 -1.01 18.94
N LYS A 35 -16.11 -1.23 18.32
CA LYS A 35 -17.29 -0.38 18.50
C LYS A 35 -18.10 -0.82 19.71
N GLN A 36 -18.26 -2.12 19.89
CA GLN A 36 -19.03 -2.69 20.98
C GLN A 36 -18.50 -4.08 21.30
N GLN A 37 -18.41 -4.37 22.58
CA GLN A 37 -18.12 -5.70 23.11
C GLN A 37 -19.31 -6.09 23.98
N ALA A 38 -20.17 -6.94 23.45
CA ALA A 38 -21.35 -7.46 24.14
C ALA A 38 -21.17 -8.95 24.40
N PHE A 39 -22.04 -9.52 25.23
CA PHE A 39 -21.97 -10.93 25.63
C PHE A 39 -22.23 -11.89 24.45
N ASP A 40 -22.82 -11.39 23.37
CA ASP A 40 -23.20 -12.12 22.15
C ASP A 40 -22.28 -11.85 20.95
N GLY A 41 -21.29 -10.95 21.07
CA GLY A 41 -20.37 -10.67 19.96
C GLY A 41 -19.49 -9.43 20.14
N VAL A 42 -18.53 -9.30 19.22
CA VAL A 42 -17.62 -8.14 19.13
C VAL A 42 -17.77 -7.49 17.78
N ASP A 43 -18.15 -6.22 17.78
CA ASP A 43 -18.27 -5.41 16.57
C ASP A 43 -16.99 -4.62 16.33
N PHE A 44 -16.40 -4.84 15.15
CA PHE A 44 -15.22 -4.13 14.69
C PHE A 44 -15.58 -3.13 13.60
N SER A 45 -14.93 -1.97 13.65
CA SER A 45 -14.94 -0.97 12.58
C SER A 45 -13.55 -0.82 12.03
N PHE A 46 -13.43 -0.92 10.71
CA PHE A 46 -12.18 -0.72 10.03
C PHE A 46 -12.23 0.55 9.19
N SER A 47 -11.18 1.36 9.27
CA SER A 47 -11.00 2.55 8.46
C SER A 47 -9.67 2.50 7.72
N LEU A 48 -9.72 2.84 6.43
CA LEU A 48 -8.54 3.10 5.61
C LEU A 48 -8.38 4.61 5.48
N LYS A 49 -7.16 5.10 5.71
CA LYS A 49 -6.83 6.52 5.55
C LYS A 49 -6.38 6.82 4.13
N ASP A 50 -5.22 6.28 3.76
CA ASP A 50 -4.57 6.52 2.47
C ASP A 50 -4.23 5.19 1.79
N LEU A 51 -4.48 5.11 0.48
CA LEU A 51 -3.97 4.05 -0.40
C LEU A 51 -3.02 4.67 -1.41
N LYS A 52 -1.77 4.24 -1.38
CA LYS A 52 -0.74 4.62 -2.35
C LYS A 52 -0.71 3.60 -3.48
N ILE A 53 -0.73 4.10 -4.69
CA ILE A 53 -0.63 3.35 -5.93
C ILE A 53 0.69 3.75 -6.56
N LYS A 54 1.63 2.82 -6.64
CA LYS A 54 2.96 3.05 -7.20
C LYS A 54 3.15 2.22 -8.44
N GLU A 55 3.75 2.83 -9.46
CA GLU A 55 4.24 2.11 -10.61
C GLU A 55 5.70 1.69 -10.38
N ASN A 56 5.97 0.39 -10.49
CA ASN A 56 7.29 -0.17 -10.26
C ASN A 56 7.71 -1.03 -11.46
N VAL A 57 8.95 -0.87 -11.91
CA VAL A 57 9.50 -1.65 -13.02
C VAL A 57 10.27 -2.83 -12.45
N LYS A 58 9.78 -4.05 -12.68
CA LYS A 58 10.46 -5.28 -12.29
C LYS A 58 10.74 -6.12 -13.52
N LYS A 59 12.00 -6.56 -13.69
CA LYS A 59 12.42 -7.39 -14.83
C LYS A 59 12.00 -6.82 -16.20
N GLY A 60 12.00 -5.49 -16.34
CA GLY A 60 11.64 -4.80 -17.59
C GLY A 60 10.14 -4.70 -17.88
N GLN A 61 9.28 -5.08 -16.94
CA GLN A 61 7.83 -4.93 -17.04
C GLN A 61 7.31 -3.95 -15.99
N LEU A 62 6.28 -3.20 -16.34
CA LEU A 62 5.60 -2.26 -15.45
C LEU A 62 4.59 -3.02 -14.58
N TYR A 63 4.67 -2.83 -13.27
CA TYR A 63 3.75 -3.37 -12.28
C TYR A 63 3.14 -2.24 -11.47
N THR A 64 1.90 -2.44 -11.05
CA THR A 64 1.26 -1.56 -10.07
C THR A 64 1.33 -2.21 -8.70
N GLU A 65 1.84 -1.47 -7.72
CA GLU A 65 1.90 -1.86 -6.32
C GLU A 65 0.94 -0.99 -5.50
N LEU A 66 0.24 -1.63 -4.57
CA LEU A 66 -0.70 -1.00 -3.66
C LEU A 66 -0.11 -1.04 -2.25
N GLU A 67 0.02 0.12 -1.63
CA GLU A 67 0.54 0.27 -0.27
C GLU A 67 -0.45 1.05 0.60
N ALA A 68 -0.62 0.61 1.84
CA ALA A 68 -1.31 1.35 2.88
C ALA A 68 -0.47 1.28 4.15
N GLU A 69 -0.46 2.36 4.93
CA GLU A 69 0.32 2.44 6.18
C GLU A 69 -0.13 1.32 7.15
N ASN A 70 0.78 0.65 7.87
CA ASN A 70 0.46 -0.48 8.76
C ASN A 70 -0.19 -1.72 8.10
N PHE A 71 -0.15 -1.85 6.76
CA PHE A 71 -0.62 -3.05 6.06
C PHE A 71 0.58 -3.85 5.56
N ILE A 72 0.38 -5.16 5.47
CA ILE A 72 1.37 -6.09 4.91
C ILE A 72 0.96 -6.52 3.51
N PRO A 73 1.88 -6.64 2.55
CA PRO A 73 1.56 -7.22 1.25
C PRO A 73 1.20 -8.70 1.44
N ASN A 74 0.03 -9.09 0.93
CA ASN A 74 -0.46 -10.45 1.00
C ASN A 74 -0.82 -10.94 -0.40
N GLY A 75 -0.25 -12.07 -0.80
CA GLY A 75 -0.45 -12.65 -2.12
C GLY A 75 0.37 -13.92 -2.27
N LYS A 76 -0.12 -14.84 -3.10
CA LYS A 76 0.66 -16.01 -3.51
C LYS A 76 1.74 -15.59 -4.50
N ILE A 77 2.87 -16.29 -4.50
CA ILE A 77 3.92 -16.07 -5.50
C ILE A 77 3.32 -16.24 -6.91
N GLY A 78 3.56 -15.26 -7.78
CA GLY A 78 3.01 -15.23 -9.14
C GLY A 78 1.61 -14.61 -9.26
N PHE A 79 0.98 -14.20 -8.16
CA PHE A 79 -0.29 -13.50 -8.15
C PHE A 79 -0.14 -12.06 -7.65
N PRO A 80 -1.06 -11.14 -8.00
CA PRO A 80 -1.06 -9.80 -7.45
C PRO A 80 -1.09 -9.82 -5.92
N ALA A 81 -0.17 -9.09 -5.30
CA ALA A 81 -0.18 -8.86 -3.86
C ALA A 81 -1.10 -7.69 -3.54
N LEU A 82 -1.96 -7.85 -2.54
CA LEU A 82 -2.84 -6.80 -2.03
C LEU A 82 -2.44 -6.46 -0.59
N PRO A 83 -2.51 -5.17 -0.19
CA PRO A 83 -2.26 -4.78 1.18
C PRO A 83 -3.35 -5.38 2.08
N SER A 84 -2.94 -6.04 3.15
CA SER A 84 -3.81 -6.65 4.16
C SER A 84 -3.52 -6.07 5.53
N TYR A 85 -4.56 -5.81 6.31
CA TYR A 85 -4.45 -5.38 7.70
C TYR A 85 -4.58 -6.58 8.63
N LYS A 86 -3.75 -6.65 9.67
CA LYS A 86 -3.78 -7.71 10.68
C LYS A 86 -3.65 -7.11 12.07
N GLN A 87 -4.54 -7.50 12.96
CA GLN A 87 -4.53 -7.09 14.37
C GLN A 87 -4.85 -8.30 15.25
N LEU A 88 -4.13 -8.43 16.36
CA LEU A 88 -4.43 -9.42 17.39
C LEU A 88 -5.55 -8.88 18.29
N ILE A 89 -6.46 -9.76 18.67
CA ILE A 89 -7.56 -9.47 19.60
C ILE A 89 -7.52 -10.48 20.74
N GLU A 90 -7.91 -10.03 21.93
CA GLU A 90 -8.11 -10.91 23.08
C GLU A 90 -9.49 -11.56 22.95
N ILE A 91 -9.53 -12.89 23.09
CA ILE A 91 -10.77 -13.67 23.08
C ILE A 91 -10.94 -14.24 24.50
N PRO A 92 -12.11 -14.06 25.14
CA PRO A 92 -12.39 -14.65 26.46
C PRO A 92 -12.21 -16.17 26.43
N MET A 93 -11.76 -16.76 27.54
CA MET A 93 -11.49 -18.21 27.62
C MET A 93 -12.75 -19.07 27.44
N ASP A 94 -13.92 -18.51 27.73
CA ASP A 94 -15.21 -19.20 27.69
C ASP A 94 -16.05 -18.87 26.44
N ALA A 95 -15.43 -18.24 25.42
CA ALA A 95 -16.09 -17.82 24.17
C ALA A 95 -16.25 -18.96 23.14
#